data_AF-A0A420YBB7-F1
#
_entry.id   AF-A0A420YBB7-F1
#
_cell.length_a   1.000
_cell.length_b   1.000
_cell.length_c   1.000
_cell.angle_alpha   90.00
_cell.angle_beta   90.00
_cell.angle_gamma   90.00
#
_symmetry.space_group_name_H-M   'P 1'
#
loop_
_entity.id
_entity.type
_entity.pdbx_description
1 polymer ?
#
loop_
_entity_poly.entity_id
_entity_poly.type
_entity_poly.pdbx_seq_one_letter_code
_entity_poly.pdbx_strand_id
1 'polypeptide(L)'
;MFISSKTKTPKRNLFSSDEEEELRTSDNAHFALTWLIEGGATLKEFEVTTTHFNKRRTTTQSQKTFKTKQKLAKAQKQNRPIPQWIRLRTGNTIRYNAKRRNWRKTRLGL
;
A
#
# COMPACT_ATOMS: atom_id res chain seq x y z
N MET A 1 -18.30 -49.00 10.90
CA MET A 1 -17.68 -48.00 11.79
C MET A 1 -17.19 -46.84 10.93
N PHE A 2 -17.90 -45.71 10.95
CA PHE A 2 -17.56 -44.52 10.18
C PHE A 2 -17.39 -43.36 11.15
N ILE A 3 -16.22 -42.71 11.14
CA ILE A 3 -16.06 -41.38 11.71
C ILE A 3 -15.50 -40.49 10.59
N SER A 4 -16.41 -39.75 9.96
CA SER A 4 -16.14 -38.72 8.96
C SER A 4 -15.57 -37.49 9.67
N SER A 5 -14.35 -37.08 9.33
CA SER A 5 -13.73 -35.86 9.82
C SER A 5 -14.20 -34.65 9.01
N LYS A 6 -15.01 -33.80 9.65
CA LYS A 6 -15.48 -32.52 9.09
C LYS A 6 -14.30 -31.56 8.92
N THR A 7 -13.99 -31.15 7.69
CA THR A 7 -13.05 -30.05 7.40
C THR A 7 -13.81 -28.71 7.46
N LYS A 8 -13.39 -27.83 8.37
CA LYS A 8 -13.96 -26.48 8.54
C LYS A 8 -13.41 -25.57 7.43
N THR A 9 -14.21 -25.28 6.41
CA THR A 9 -13.89 -24.27 5.40
C THR A 9 -14.05 -22.86 6.00
N PRO A 10 -13.08 -21.95 5.82
CA PRO A 10 -13.26 -20.56 6.24
C PRO A 10 -14.29 -19.89 5.33
N LYS A 11 -15.27 -19.24 5.94
CA LYS A 11 -16.38 -18.55 5.26
C LYS A 11 -15.82 -17.45 4.35
N ARG A 12 -16.35 -17.39 3.12
CA ARG A 12 -16.18 -16.27 2.19
C ARG A 12 -16.49 -14.96 2.93
N ASN A 13 -15.56 -14.01 2.87
CA ASN A 13 -15.87 -12.62 3.22
C ASN A 13 -16.87 -12.10 2.19
N LEU A 14 -18.13 -12.00 2.60
CA LEU A 14 -19.14 -11.19 1.93
C LEU A 14 -18.70 -9.75 2.12
N PHE A 15 -18.29 -9.13 1.01
CA PHE A 15 -18.09 -7.70 0.90
C PHE A 15 -19.47 -7.05 1.16
N SER A 16 -19.70 -6.59 2.40
CA SER A 16 -20.72 -5.59 2.70
C SER A 16 -20.15 -4.27 2.19
N SER A 17 -20.84 -3.64 1.23
CA SER A 17 -20.40 -2.40 0.59
C SER A 17 -20.64 -1.15 1.44
N ASP A 18 -21.10 -1.28 2.69
CA ASP A 18 -21.72 -0.15 3.40
C ASP A 18 -21.12 0.17 4.79
N GLU A 19 -19.95 -0.34 5.19
CA GLU A 19 -19.47 -0.21 6.59
C GLU A 19 -17.95 0.05 6.78
N GLU A 20 -17.26 0.72 5.83
CA GLU A 20 -15.84 1.13 6.01
C GLU A 20 -15.62 2.60 5.68
N GLU A 21 -16.56 3.46 6.09
CA GLU A 21 -16.42 4.92 6.02
C GLU A 21 -16.63 5.57 7.40
N GLU A 22 -16.00 5.10 8.48
CA GLU A 22 -16.05 5.88 9.75
C GLU A 22 -14.95 5.62 10.79
N LEU A 23 -13.67 5.56 10.40
CA LEU A 23 -12.57 5.63 11.38
C LEU A 23 -11.45 6.59 10.95
N ARG A 24 -11.81 7.88 10.82
CA ARG A 24 -10.83 8.97 10.92
C ARG A 24 -11.43 10.26 11.48
N THR A 25 -12.21 10.15 12.55
CA THR A 25 -12.75 11.32 13.25
C THR A 25 -12.77 11.10 14.77
N SER A 26 -11.61 11.01 15.43
CA SER A 26 -11.62 11.11 16.91
C SER A 26 -10.31 11.47 17.60
N ASP A 27 -9.31 12.05 16.92
CA ASP A 27 -8.11 12.54 17.63
C ASP A 27 -8.09 14.06 17.83
N ASN A 28 -9.15 14.81 17.48
CA ASN A 28 -9.16 16.28 17.64
C ASN A 28 -10.53 16.89 17.97
N ALA A 29 -11.33 16.27 18.84
CA ALA A 29 -12.61 16.86 19.29
C ALA A 29 -12.93 16.68 20.78
N HIS A 30 -11.95 16.31 21.61
CA HIS A 30 -12.15 16.16 23.06
C HIS A 30 -11.47 17.25 23.92
N PHE A 31 -10.71 18.16 23.31
CA PHE A 31 -10.02 19.23 24.03
C PHE A 31 -10.60 20.64 23.81
N ALA A 32 -11.71 20.77 23.07
CA ALA A 32 -12.32 22.08 22.76
C ALA A 32 -13.73 22.26 23.37
N LEU A 33 -14.09 21.49 24.41
CA LEU A 33 -15.36 21.68 25.14
C LEU A 33 -15.20 21.86 26.67
N THR A 34 -13.98 22.03 27.19
CA THR A 34 -13.71 22.24 28.62
C THR A 34 -13.00 23.56 28.91
N TRP A 35 -13.33 24.63 28.18
CA TRP A 35 -12.90 26.01 28.47
C TRP A 35 -14.06 26.99 28.19
N LEU A 36 -15.15 26.87 28.96
CA LEU A 36 -16.19 27.91 29.06
C LEU A 36 -16.73 28.05 30.50
N ILE A 37 -15.89 27.84 31.49
CA ILE A 37 -16.19 28.23 32.87
C ILE A 37 -14.90 28.80 33.43
N GLU A 38 -14.97 30.05 33.89
CA GLU A 38 -13.93 30.88 34.53
C GLU A 38 -13.07 31.78 33.62
N GLY A 39 -13.35 33.09 33.71
CA GLY A 39 -12.31 34.12 33.77
C GLY A 39 -11.92 34.73 32.43
N GLY A 40 -12.08 36.06 32.32
CA GLY A 40 -11.88 36.80 31.08
C GLY A 40 -10.43 36.89 30.60
N ALA A 41 -10.29 36.95 29.27
CA ALA A 41 -9.13 37.49 28.60
C ALA A 41 -9.61 38.43 27.49
N THR A 42 -9.21 39.69 27.61
CA THR A 42 -9.47 40.78 26.68
C THR A 42 -8.90 40.48 25.30
N LEU A 43 -9.66 40.79 24.24
CA LEU A 43 -9.24 40.64 22.84
C LEU A 43 -8.10 41.59 22.49
N LYS A 44 -6.86 41.20 22.80
CA LYS A 44 -5.58 41.68 22.25
C LYS A 44 -4.51 40.76 22.84
N GLU A 45 -3.57 40.33 22.01
CA GLU A 45 -2.50 39.37 22.33
C GLU A 45 -2.89 37.89 22.14
N PHE A 46 -2.90 37.47 20.87
CA PHE A 46 -2.32 36.16 20.57
C PHE A 46 -1.41 36.33 19.35
N GLU A 47 -0.22 36.84 19.65
CA GLU A 47 0.88 36.91 18.71
C GLU A 47 1.20 35.50 18.18
N VAL A 48 1.23 35.40 16.86
CA VAL A 48 2.10 34.56 16.03
C VAL A 48 2.92 33.50 16.81
N THR A 49 2.35 32.32 17.04
CA THR A 49 3.14 31.12 17.35
C THR A 49 2.85 30.01 16.34
N THR A 50 3.66 30.02 15.29
CA THR A 50 4.06 28.92 14.42
C THR A 50 3.81 27.53 15.03
N THR A 51 2.84 26.80 14.49
CA THR A 51 2.84 25.33 14.57
C THR A 51 2.84 24.79 13.15
N HIS A 52 3.90 24.05 12.83
CA HIS A 52 4.38 23.78 11.48
C HIS A 52 3.30 23.21 10.56
N PHE A 53 2.94 23.99 9.52
CA PHE A 53 2.26 23.45 8.35
C PHE A 53 3.17 22.38 7.75
N ASN A 54 2.78 21.12 7.98
CA ASN A 54 3.52 19.94 7.58
C ASN A 54 3.49 19.88 6.04
N LYS A 55 4.40 20.60 5.40
CA LYS A 55 4.60 20.58 3.95
C LYS A 55 5.07 19.17 3.64
N ARG A 56 4.11 18.28 3.38
CA ARG A 56 4.37 16.96 2.81
C ARG A 56 5.24 17.24 1.60
N ARG A 57 6.54 16.97 1.72
CA ARG A 57 7.42 16.91 0.58
C ARG A 57 6.87 15.74 -0.22
N THR A 58 6.00 16.02 -1.18
CA THR A 58 5.85 15.16 -2.34
C THR A 58 7.20 15.26 -3.03
N THR A 59 8.18 14.53 -2.50
CA THR A 59 9.42 14.28 -3.21
C THR A 59 8.96 13.74 -4.54
N THR A 60 9.08 14.57 -5.57
CA THR A 60 8.64 14.24 -6.91
C THR A 60 9.13 12.84 -7.20
N GLN A 61 8.22 11.94 -7.58
CA GLN A 61 8.63 10.66 -8.13
C GLN A 61 9.74 10.94 -9.14
N SER A 62 10.75 10.07 -9.19
CA SER A 62 11.87 10.20 -10.14
C SER A 62 11.31 10.60 -11.52
N GLN A 63 11.62 11.82 -11.97
CA GLN A 63 11.11 12.38 -13.22
C GLN A 63 11.76 11.66 -14.40
N LYS A 64 11.16 10.54 -14.81
CA LYS A 64 11.63 9.69 -15.90
C LYS A 64 10.86 9.96 -17.18
N THR A 65 11.56 9.92 -18.31
CA THR A 65 10.93 9.97 -19.64
C THR A 65 9.99 8.77 -19.84
N PHE A 66 9.01 8.92 -20.73
CA PHE A 66 8.06 7.83 -21.04
C PHE A 66 8.77 6.57 -21.56
N LYS A 67 9.80 6.72 -22.41
CA LYS A 67 10.61 5.61 -22.93
C LYS A 67 11.25 4.80 -21.80
N THR A 68 11.83 5.46 -20.80
CA THR A 68 12.41 4.78 -19.64
C THR A 68 11.35 4.09 -18.80
N LYS A 69 10.19 4.73 -18.57
CA LYS A 69 9.06 4.12 -17.86
C LYS A 69 8.57 2.85 -18.57
N GLN A 70 8.46 2.87 -19.89
CA GLN A 70 8.05 1.72 -20.69
C GLN A 70 9.05 0.56 -20.57
N LYS A 71 10.35 0.84 -20.65
CA LYS A 71 11.41 -0.17 -20.44
C LYS A 71 11.35 -0.78 -19.04
N LEU A 72 11.16 0.04 -18.00
CA LEU A 72 11.02 -0.41 -16.62
C LEU A 72 9.78 -1.30 -16.44
N ALA A 73 8.64 -0.89 -16.99
CA ALA A 73 7.41 -1.69 -16.96
C ALA A 73 7.58 -3.04 -17.67
N LYS A 74 8.27 -3.07 -18.82
CA LYS A 74 8.56 -4.32 -19.54
C LYS A 74 9.49 -5.22 -18.73
N ALA A 75 10.54 -4.67 -18.11
CA ALA A 75 11.46 -5.41 -17.27
C ALA A 75 10.76 -5.99 -16.03
N GLN A 76 9.85 -5.22 -15.41
CA GLN A 76 9.03 -5.71 -14.30
C GLN A 76 8.13 -6.85 -14.75
N LYS A 77 7.43 -6.69 -15.89
CA LYS A 77 6.63 -7.77 -16.47
C LYS A 77 7.51 -9.00 -16.69
N GLN A 78 8.65 -8.90 -17.38
CA GLN A 78 9.59 -10.01 -17.65
C GLN A 78 10.02 -10.81 -16.42
N ASN A 79 10.08 -10.17 -15.25
CA ASN A 79 10.58 -10.77 -14.02
C ASN A 79 9.56 -11.65 -13.27
N ARG A 80 8.92 -12.59 -13.99
CA ARG A 80 7.88 -13.49 -13.47
C ARG A 80 8.29 -14.96 -13.54
N PRO A 81 7.82 -15.83 -12.62
CA PRO A 81 8.07 -17.27 -12.67
C PRO A 81 7.36 -17.93 -13.85
N ILE A 82 7.82 -19.13 -14.22
CA ILE A 82 7.21 -19.90 -15.32
C ILE A 82 5.86 -20.46 -14.87
N PRO A 83 4.80 -20.34 -15.70
CA PRO A 83 3.50 -20.95 -15.42
C PRO A 83 3.56 -22.47 -15.27
N GLN A 84 2.76 -23.02 -14.36
CA GLN A 84 2.81 -24.45 -14.03
C GLN A 84 2.40 -25.35 -15.21
N TRP A 85 1.37 -24.99 -15.97
CA TRP A 85 0.91 -25.77 -17.12
C TRP A 85 2.01 -25.96 -18.19
N ILE A 86 2.95 -24.99 -18.32
CA ILE A 86 4.10 -25.13 -19.23
C ILE A 86 5.03 -26.23 -18.75
N ARG A 87 5.26 -26.37 -17.44
CA ARG A 87 6.10 -27.43 -16.88
C ARG A 87 5.51 -28.82 -17.12
N LEU A 88 4.18 -28.91 -17.20
CA LEU A 88 3.46 -30.16 -17.41
C LEU A 88 3.34 -30.56 -18.89
N ARG A 89 3.83 -29.73 -19.83
CA ARG A 89 3.84 -30.09 -21.26
C ARG A 89 4.86 -31.21 -21.51
N THR A 90 4.43 -32.24 -22.25
CA THR A 90 5.29 -33.34 -22.68
C THR A 90 6.48 -32.83 -23.52
N GLY A 91 7.66 -33.42 -23.30
CA GLY A 91 8.88 -33.06 -24.02
C GLY A 91 9.48 -31.69 -23.65
N ASN A 92 8.95 -30.99 -22.64
CA ASN A 92 9.52 -29.72 -22.19
C ASN A 92 10.67 -29.93 -21.20
N THR A 93 11.83 -29.35 -21.51
CA THR A 93 13.03 -29.34 -20.66
C THR A 93 13.13 -28.12 -19.75
N ILE A 94 12.32 -27.08 -19.99
CA ILE A 94 12.39 -25.81 -19.26
C ILE A 94 11.72 -25.95 -17.88
N ARG A 95 12.48 -25.71 -16.80
CA ARG A 95 12.01 -25.82 -15.40
C ARG A 95 11.88 -24.48 -14.68
N TYR A 96 12.80 -23.56 -14.93
CA TYR A 96 12.86 -22.24 -14.31
C TYR A 96 13.22 -21.15 -15.33
N ASN A 97 12.93 -19.88 -15.00
CA ASN A 97 13.29 -18.75 -15.84
C ASN A 97 14.73 -18.32 -15.56
N ALA A 98 15.67 -18.78 -16.39
CA ALA A 98 17.09 -18.45 -16.25
C ALA A 98 17.39 -16.93 -16.34
N LYS A 99 16.54 -16.16 -17.03
CA LYS A 99 16.69 -14.71 -17.21
C LYS A 99 15.95 -13.90 -16.13
N ARG A 100 15.44 -14.54 -15.08
CA ARG A 100 14.80 -13.85 -13.95
C ARG A 100 15.84 -13.01 -13.21
N ARG A 101 15.46 -11.82 -12.76
CA ARG A 101 16.38 -10.82 -12.23
C ARG A 101 16.06 -10.47 -10.76
N ASN A 102 17.08 -10.24 -9.94
CA ASN A 102 16.89 -9.62 -8.62
C ASN A 102 17.43 -8.19 -8.66
N TRP A 103 16.62 -7.22 -8.22
CA TRP A 103 16.96 -5.79 -8.26
C TRP A 103 18.18 -5.41 -7.41
N ARG A 104 18.49 -6.19 -6.38
CA ARG A 104 19.70 -6.01 -5.55
C ARG A 104 20.96 -6.57 -6.21
N LYS A 105 20.83 -7.66 -6.98
CA LYS A 105 21.98 -8.39 -7.53
C LYS A 105 22.41 -7.88 -8.91
N THR A 106 21.47 -7.47 -9.76
CA THR A 106 21.76 -7.08 -11.15
C THR A 106 21.00 -5.83 -11.58
N ARG A 107 21.74 -4.87 -12.14
CA ARG A 107 21.23 -3.57 -12.61
C ARG A 107 20.70 -3.67 -14.05
N LEU A 108 19.81 -2.76 -14.43
CA LEU A 108 19.15 -2.75 -15.76
C LEU A 108 19.92 -1.99 -16.85
N GLY A 109 20.88 -1.13 -16.48
CA GLY A 109 21.68 -0.34 -17.43
C GLY A 109 20.82 0.51 -18.38
N LEU A 110 19.92 1.33 -17.82
CA LEU A 110 18.96 2.15 -18.57
C LEU A 110 19.20 3.64 -18.39
#